data_AF-A0A2E4DYX6-F1
#
_entry.id   AF-A0A2E4DYX6-F1
#
_cell.length_a   1.000
_cell.length_b   1.000
_cell.length_c   1.000
_cell.angle_alpha   90.00
_cell.angle_beta   90.00
_cell.angle_gamma   90.00
#
_symmetry.space_group_name_H-M   'P 1'
#
loop_
_entity.id
_entity.type
_entity.pdbx_description
1 polymer ?
#
loop_
_entity_poly.entity_id
_entity_poly.type
_entity_poly.pdbx_seq_one_letter_code
_entity_poly.pdbx_strand_id
1 'polypeptide(L)'
;MKFGHWLNSLIWIDHVVILFFFAICGWLAHLTMKGFRKLVKKTQTSPYAEEFRTSPFVFIAIAIPYTIILYRLIGIYLTELLKSTF
;
A
#
# COMPACT_ATOMS: atom_id res chain seq x y z
N MET A 1 15.33 -10.31 -14.35
CA MET A 1 15.93 -10.72 -13.06
C MET A 1 14.92 -11.59 -12.32
N LYS A 2 15.33 -12.75 -11.79
CA LYS A 2 14.41 -13.69 -11.11
C LYS A 2 14.07 -13.13 -9.74
N PHE A 3 12.84 -12.64 -9.56
CA PHE A 3 12.33 -12.03 -8.32
C PHE A 3 12.66 -12.85 -7.06
N GLY A 4 12.53 -14.19 -7.12
CA GLY A 4 12.86 -15.06 -6.00
C GLY A 4 14.35 -15.10 -5.65
N HIS A 5 15.24 -14.92 -6.63
CA HIS A 5 16.69 -14.87 -6.36
C HIS A 5 17.09 -13.52 -5.75
N TRP A 6 16.42 -12.44 -6.14
CA TRP A 6 16.57 -11.15 -5.49
C TRP A 6 16.10 -11.23 -4.03
N LEU A 7 14.91 -11.79 -3.78
CA LEU A 7 14.36 -11.94 -2.42
C LEU A 7 15.28 -12.76 -1.51
N ASN A 8 15.84 -13.87 -2.00
CA ASN A 8 16.74 -14.72 -1.22
C ASN A 8 18.14 -14.11 -1.00
N SER A 9 18.49 -13.05 -1.74
CA SER A 9 19.76 -12.34 -1.59
C SER A 9 19.71 -11.26 -0.49
N LEU A 10 18.53 -10.96 0.06
CA LEU A 10 18.34 -9.90 1.05
C LEU A 10 18.77 -10.35 2.45
N ILE A 11 19.27 -9.40 3.24
CA ILE A 11 19.64 -9.62 4.63
C ILE A 11 18.36 -9.78 5.46
N TRP A 12 18.45 -10.47 6.61
CA TRP A 12 17.30 -10.67 7.50
C TRP A 12 16.62 -9.35 7.91
N ILE A 13 17.40 -8.30 8.13
CA ILE A 13 16.92 -6.95 8.44
C ILE A 13 16.08 -6.38 7.28
N ASP A 14 16.49 -6.60 6.03
CA ASP A 14 15.74 -6.10 4.87
C ASP A 14 14.35 -6.72 4.78
N HIS A 15 14.22 -8.00 5.16
CA HIS A 15 12.93 -8.68 5.21
C HIS A 15 12.01 -8.06 6.27
N VAL A 16 12.54 -7.70 7.43
CA VAL A 16 11.79 -7.03 8.50
C VAL A 16 11.33 -5.64 8.04
N VAL A 17 12.19 -4.89 7.35
CA VAL A 17 11.85 -3.58 6.78
C VAL A 17 10.73 -3.71 5.74
N ILE A 18 10.80 -4.71 4.86
CA ILE A 18 9.74 -4.99 3.87
C ILE A 18 8.42 -5.31 4.57
N LEU A 19 8.43 -6.15 5.61
CA LEU A 19 7.24 -6.51 6.38
C LEU A 19 6.62 -5.28 7.06
N PHE A 20 7.46 -4.40 7.61
CA PHE A 20 7.03 -3.16 8.23
C PHE A 20 6.39 -2.20 7.22
N PHE A 21 7.01 -2.03 6.04
CA PHE A 21 6.43 -1.24 4.95
C PHE A 21 5.11 -1.83 4.45
N PHE A 22 5.00 -3.15 4.36
CA PHE A 22 3.76 -3.83 3.99
C PHE A 22 2.64 -3.54 5.00
N ALA A 23 2.95 -3.56 6.30
CA ALA A 23 1.98 -3.22 7.35
C ALA A 23 1.51 -1.77 7.26
N ILE A 24 2.42 -0.81 7.01
CA ILE A 24 2.08 0.61 6.83
C ILE A 24 1.15 0.80 5.62
N CYS A 25 1.49 0.20 4.48
CA CYS A 25 0.67 0.26 3.27
C CYS A 25 -0.72 -0.36 3.51
N GLY A 26 -0.79 -1.47 4.24
CA GLY A 26 -2.05 -2.10 4.65
C GLY A 26 -2.92 -1.17 5.50
N TRP A 27 -2.30 -0.48 6.46
CA TRP A 27 -2.98 0.52 7.29
C TRP A 27 -3.50 1.71 6.48
N LEU A 28 -2.69 2.22 5.54
CA LEU A 28 -3.08 3.34 4.68
C LEU A 28 -4.28 2.98 3.81
N ALA A 29 -4.26 1.80 3.19
CA ALA A 29 -5.37 1.32 2.37
C ALA A 29 -6.65 1.08 3.20
N HIS A 30 -6.52 0.64 4.46
CA HIS A 30 -7.65 0.53 5.38
C HIS A 30 -8.26 1.92 5.70
N LEU A 31 -7.43 2.93 5.94
CA LEU A 31 -7.88 4.31 6.14
C LEU A 31 -8.60 4.86 4.91
N THR A 32 -8.06 4.62 3.71
CA THR A 32 -8.69 5.05 2.45
C THR A 32 -10.06 4.42 2.26
N MET A 33 -10.19 3.11 2.51
CA MET A 33 -11.48 2.41 2.43
C MET A 33 -12.49 2.93 3.45
N LYS A 34 -12.04 3.25 4.67
CA LYS A 34 -12.89 3.86 5.71
C LYS A 34 -13.36 5.27 5.31
N GLY A 35 -12.48 6.07 4.71
CA GLY A 35 -12.79 7.38 4.15
C GLY A 35 -13.82 7.29 3.03
N PHE A 36 -13.63 6.37 2.09
CA PHE A 36 -14.54 6.14 0.98
C PHE A 36 -15.92 5.68 1.46
N ARG A 37 -16.00 4.76 2.43
CA ARG A 37 -17.27 4.34 3.04
C ARG A 37 -18.03 5.52 3.67
N LYS A 38 -17.32 6.44 4.33
CA LYS A 38 -17.91 7.64 4.94
C LYS A 38 -18.43 8.63 3.88
N LEU A 39 -17.71 8.80 2.77
CA LEU A 39 -18.15 9.62 1.65
C LEU A 39 -19.41 9.04 1.00
N VAL A 40 -19.40 7.75 0.66
CA VAL A 40 -20.56 7.07 0.07
C VAL A 40 -21.78 7.17 0.98
N LYS A 41 -21.63 6.91 2.30
CA LYS A 41 -22.73 7.06 3.27
C LYS A 41 -23.29 8.48 3.36
N LYS A 42 -22.47 9.51 3.12
CA LYS A 42 -22.90 10.92 3.13
C LYS A 42 -23.66 11.29 1.85
N THR A 43 -23.37 10.64 0.74
CA THR A 43 -23.98 10.90 -0.57
C THR A 43 -25.19 10.01 -0.84
N GLN A 44 -25.29 8.84 -0.21
CA GLN A 44 -26.45 7.97 -0.30
C GLN A 44 -27.62 8.52 0.55
N THR A 45 -28.55 9.21 -0.10
CA THR A 45 -29.81 9.71 0.48
C THR A 45 -30.97 8.72 0.33
N SER A 46 -30.80 7.67 -0.48
CA SER A 46 -31.87 6.71 -0.81
C SER A 46 -31.89 5.51 0.14
N PRO A 47 -33.07 5.05 0.58
CA PRO A 47 -33.21 3.85 1.43
C PRO A 47 -32.88 2.53 0.70
N TYR A 48 -32.71 2.56 -0.62
CA TYR A 48 -32.33 1.39 -1.45
C TYR A 48 -30.87 1.38 -1.86
N ALA A 49 -30.06 2.31 -1.33
CA ALA A 49 -28.69 2.45 -1.73
C ALA A 49 -27.85 1.33 -1.08
N GLU A 50 -27.21 0.48 -1.89
CA GLU A 50 -26.41 -0.64 -1.39
C GLU A 50 -25.23 -0.13 -0.53
N GLU A 51 -24.98 -0.79 0.61
CA GLU A 51 -23.82 -0.46 1.43
C GLU A 51 -22.53 -0.66 0.64
N PHE A 52 -21.61 0.30 0.76
CA PHE A 52 -20.28 0.18 0.15
C PHE A 52 -19.53 -1.05 0.71
N ARG A 53 -19.51 -2.13 -0.07
CA ARG A 53 -18.81 -3.36 0.28
C ARG A 53 -17.31 -3.19 0.06
N THR A 54 -16.58 -3.28 1.16
CA THR A 54 -15.12 -3.23 1.21
C THR A 54 -14.58 -4.56 0.66
N SER A 55 -14.48 -4.70 -0.67
CA SER A 55 -13.97 -5.94 -1.26
C SER A 55 -12.44 -5.99 -1.24
N PRO A 56 -11.83 -7.18 -1.09
CA PRO A 56 -10.38 -7.33 -1.17
C PRO A 56 -9.81 -6.81 -2.50
N PHE A 57 -10.56 -6.93 -3.59
CA PHE A 57 -10.16 -6.46 -4.91
C PHE A 57 -10.10 -4.93 -4.98
N VAL A 58 -11.07 -4.23 -4.39
CA VAL A 58 -11.06 -2.75 -4.36
C VAL A 58 -9.90 -2.24 -3.51
N PHE A 59 -9.63 -2.91 -2.38
CA PHE A 59 -8.47 -2.60 -1.56
C PHE A 59 -7.16 -2.72 -2.35
N ILE A 60 -6.97 -3.83 -3.09
CA ILE A 60 -5.78 -4.04 -3.92
C ILE A 60 -5.70 -3.03 -5.07
N ALA A 61 -6.83 -2.74 -5.74
CA ALA A 61 -6.89 -1.76 -6.81
C ALA A 61 -6.48 -0.35 -6.38
N ILE A 62 -6.73 0.00 -5.12
CA ILE A 62 -6.31 1.27 -4.52
C ILE A 62 -4.86 1.18 -4.00
N ALA A 63 -4.45 0.05 -3.43
CA ALA A 63 -3.10 -0.14 -2.91
C ALA A 63 -2.04 -0.06 -4.00
N ILE A 64 -2.28 -0.61 -5.20
CA ILE A 64 -1.32 -0.60 -6.32
C ILE A 64 -0.87 0.83 -6.70
N PRO A 65 -1.75 1.80 -7.02
CA PRO A 65 -1.33 3.15 -7.34
C PRO A 65 -0.62 3.84 -6.17
N TYR A 66 -1.04 3.58 -4.92
CA TYR A 66 -0.32 4.07 -3.74
C TYR A 66 1.12 3.53 -3.69
N THR A 67 1.33 2.23 -3.94
CA THR A 67 2.68 1.65 -3.96
C THR A 67 3.56 2.27 -5.04
N ILE A 68 3.01 2.55 -6.23
CA ILE A 68 3.75 3.20 -7.32
C ILE A 68 4.14 4.62 -6.95
N ILE A 69 3.21 5.40 -6.39
CA ILE A 69 3.45 6.79 -5.97
C ILE A 69 4.49 6.83 -4.85
N LEU A 70 4.32 5.99 -3.83
CA LEU A 70 5.22 5.93 -2.69
C LEU A 70 6.63 5.51 -3.13
N TYR A 71 6.73 4.50 -4.00
CA TYR A 71 8.01 4.06 -4.56
C TYR A 71 8.68 5.16 -5.39
N ARG A 72 7.93 5.95 -6.17
CA ARG A 72 8.53 7.08 -6.89
C ARG A 72 9.02 8.19 -5.97
N LEU A 73 8.28 8.49 -4.91
CA LEU A 73 8.62 9.54 -3.95
C LEU A 73 9.83 9.16 -3.10
N ILE A 74 9.80 7.96 -2.52
CA ILE A 74 10.83 7.50 -1.58
C ILE A 74 11.95 6.75 -2.27
N GLY A 75 11.71 6.15 -3.44
CA GLY A 75 12.70 5.32 -4.12
C GLY A 75 13.98 6.06 -4.49
N ILE A 76 13.90 7.34 -4.84
CA ILE A 76 15.09 8.17 -5.13
C ILE A 76 15.91 8.34 -3.84
N TYR A 77 15.28 8.82 -2.77
CA TYR A 77 15.93 9.01 -1.47
C TYR A 77 16.45 7.71 -0.85
N LEU A 78 15.70 6.61 -1.01
CA LEU A 78 16.09 5.30 -0.51
C LEU A 78 17.30 4.77 -1.29
N THR A 79 17.34 4.97 -2.60
CA THR A 79 18.48 4.57 -3.44
C THR A 79 19.73 5.38 -3.09
N GLU A 80 19.59 6.69 -2.86
CA GLU A 80 20.70 7.54 -2.41
C GLU A 80 21.21 7.15 -1.02
N LEU A 81 20.31 6.90 -0.06
CA LEU A 81 20.67 6.45 1.29
C LEU A 81 21.41 5.10 1.26
N LEU A 82 20.93 4.16 0.45
CA LEU A 82 21.54 2.83 0.33
C LEU A 82 22.96 2.92 -0.25
N LYS A 83 23.15 3.79 -1.25
CA LYS A 83 24.44 4.07 -1.89
C LYS A 83 25.41 4.88 -1.01
N SER A 84 24.90 5.58 -0.01
CA SER A 84 25.71 6.29 1.00
C SER A 84 26.18 5.39 2.13
N THR A 85 25.54 4.23 2.33
CA THR A 85 25.76 3.35 3.49
C THR A 85 26.61 2.12 3.13
N PHE A 86 26.64 1.73 1.86
CA PHE A 86 27.51 0.70 1.26
C PHE A 86 28.52 1.33 0.31
#